data_AF-A0A7S2N7L1-F1
#
_entry.id   AF-A0A7S2N7L1-F1
#
_cell.length_a   1.000
_cell.length_b   1.000
_cell.length_c   1.000
_cell.angle_alpha   90.00
_cell.angle_beta   90.00
_cell.angle_gamma   90.00
#
_symmetry.space_group_name_H-M   'P 1'
#
loop_
_entity.id
_entity.type
_entity.pdbx_description
1 polymer ?
#
loop_
_entity_poly.entity_id
_entity_poly.type
_entity_poly.pdbx_seq_one_letter_code
_entity_poly.pdbx_strand_id
1 'polypeptide(L)'
;GDRAHYESVLLKNVGEDNKDSASSDEEFLDVQETEWPNVPLEPDTFGIAVCSLVRDFYLISRKKGAMRNRLARVASSVLMLFLCLGLQVYCLAQVKRFVCAKAVHDIREVYDRFEVVMYRNHTYVHSEEPTLERRGIGGPAGPYFNALMFHTLGEEEQSGACRIPLSQPMFFFAVLYIWTLTVIAELRKGLDMFQSLVL
;
A
#
# COMPACT_ATOMS: atom_id res chain seq x y z
N GLY A 1 23.80 59.57 -30.92
CA GLY A 1 23.95 58.75 -32.13
C GLY A 1 23.42 57.34 -31.91
N ASP A 2 23.85 56.65 -30.84
CA ASP A 2 23.71 55.19 -30.77
C ASP A 2 22.38 54.61 -30.27
N ARG A 3 21.50 55.39 -29.65
CA ARG A 3 20.24 54.83 -29.13
C ARG A 3 19.23 54.47 -30.23
N ALA A 4 19.24 55.20 -31.34
CA ALA A 4 18.35 54.96 -32.48
C ALA A 4 18.77 53.75 -33.33
N HIS A 5 20.03 53.33 -33.26
CA HIS A 5 20.54 52.16 -33.99
C HIS A 5 20.25 50.83 -33.26
N TYR A 6 20.15 50.86 -31.92
CA TYR A 6 19.80 49.65 -31.17
C TYR A 6 18.29 49.33 -31.22
N GLU A 7 17.41 50.33 -31.24
CA GLU A 7 15.96 50.09 -31.39
C GLU A 7 15.57 49.57 -32.77
N SER A 8 16.25 49.99 -33.84
CA SER A 8 15.95 49.51 -35.19
C SER A 8 16.40 48.06 -35.44
N VAL A 9 17.48 47.60 -34.78
CA VAL A 9 17.93 46.20 -34.85
C VAL A 9 17.02 45.28 -34.02
N LEU A 10 16.52 45.76 -32.87
CA LEU A 10 15.65 44.98 -32.00
C LEU A 10 14.24 44.81 -32.59
N LEU A 11 13.73 45.83 -33.30
CA LEU A 11 12.45 45.72 -34.02
C LEU A 11 12.55 44.88 -35.30
N LYS A 12 13.73 44.78 -35.92
CA LYS A 12 13.92 43.96 -37.13
C LYS A 12 13.94 42.46 -36.82
N ASN A 13 14.45 42.06 -35.66
CA ASN A 13 14.50 40.65 -35.24
C ASN A 13 13.19 40.11 -34.65
N VAL A 14 12.19 40.97 -34.38
CA VAL A 14 10.86 40.54 -33.92
C VAL A 14 9.90 40.29 -35.09
N GLY A 15 10.28 40.68 -36.32
CA GLY A 15 9.40 40.64 -37.49
C GLY A 15 9.60 39.50 -38.50
N GLU A 16 10.63 38.66 -38.36
CA GLU A 16 11.07 37.75 -39.45
C GLU A 16 11.06 36.25 -39.14
N ASP A 17 10.33 35.79 -38.10
CA ASP A 17 10.06 34.34 -37.90
C ASP A 17 8.57 34.01 -38.08
N ASN A 18 7.87 34.76 -38.94
CA ASN A 18 6.49 34.50 -39.30
C ASN A 18 6.34 34.42 -40.81
N LYS A 19 6.80 33.31 -41.40
CA LYS A 19 6.41 32.79 -42.70
C LYS A 19 7.09 31.44 -42.93
N ASP A 20 6.31 30.38 -42.75
CA ASP A 20 6.22 29.21 -43.64
C ASP A 20 5.76 27.97 -42.87
N SER A 21 4.45 27.78 -42.77
CA SER A 21 3.81 26.49 -43.06
C SER A 21 2.29 26.62 -42.99
N ALA A 22 1.73 26.76 -44.19
CA ALA A 22 0.39 26.35 -44.62
C ALA A 22 -0.53 25.70 -43.58
N SER A 23 -1.61 26.41 -43.26
CA SER A 23 -2.99 25.98 -43.55
C SER A 23 -3.23 24.46 -43.53
N SER A 24 -3.48 23.95 -42.34
CA SER A 24 -4.55 22.97 -42.14
C SER A 24 -5.41 23.55 -41.02
N ASP A 25 -6.47 24.25 -41.41
CA ASP A 25 -7.58 24.64 -40.54
C ASP A 25 -8.26 23.34 -40.05
N GLU A 26 -7.61 22.65 -39.12
CA GLU A 26 -8.37 21.82 -38.19
C GLU A 26 -9.07 22.79 -37.26
N GLU A 27 -10.33 23.05 -37.59
CA GLU A 27 -11.35 23.59 -36.69
C GLU A 27 -11.35 22.70 -35.43
N PHE A 28 -10.45 23.04 -34.50
CA PHE A 28 -10.34 22.43 -33.20
C PHE A 28 -11.62 22.87 -32.49
N LEU A 29 -12.65 22.03 -32.59
CA LEU A 29 -13.90 22.14 -31.84
C LEU A 29 -13.53 22.68 -30.47
N ASP A 30 -14.01 23.88 -30.17
CA ASP A 30 -13.81 24.54 -28.90
C ASP A 30 -14.40 23.58 -27.86
N VAL A 31 -13.55 22.72 -27.30
CA VAL A 31 -13.94 21.73 -26.31
C VAL A 31 -14.38 22.58 -25.15
N GLN A 32 -15.70 22.78 -25.08
CA GLN A 32 -16.38 23.51 -24.04
C GLN A 32 -15.75 23.03 -22.73
N GLU A 33 -14.99 23.92 -22.09
CA GLU A 33 -14.18 23.56 -20.91
C GLU A 33 -15.21 23.32 -19.80
N THR A 34 -15.67 22.06 -19.70
CA THR A 34 -16.68 21.68 -18.73
C THR A 34 -16.05 21.92 -17.36
N GLU A 35 -16.52 22.94 -16.65
CA GLU A 35 -16.07 23.22 -15.28
C GLU A 35 -16.45 22.03 -14.40
N TRP A 36 -15.51 21.12 -14.22
CA TRP A 36 -15.66 20.02 -13.29
C TRP A 36 -15.48 20.55 -11.87
N PRO A 37 -16.38 20.18 -10.93
CA PRO A 37 -16.23 20.59 -9.53
C PRO A 37 -14.91 20.03 -8.99
N ASN A 38 -14.12 20.88 -8.34
CA ASN A 38 -12.89 20.46 -7.66
C ASN A 38 -13.24 19.51 -6.52
N VAL A 39 -13.13 18.20 -6.77
CA VAL A 39 -13.27 17.19 -5.73
C VAL A 39 -11.98 17.19 -4.91
N PRO A 40 -12.04 17.44 -3.58
CA PRO A 40 -10.86 17.35 -2.75
C PRO A 40 -10.37 15.90 -2.72
N LEU A 41 -9.21 15.62 -3.30
CA LEU A 41 -8.54 14.34 -3.13
C LEU A 41 -7.95 14.26 -1.71
N GLU A 42 -7.96 13.05 -1.16
CA GLU A 42 -7.28 12.75 0.10
C GLU A 42 -5.79 13.12 -0.06
N PRO A 43 -5.18 13.82 0.91
CA PRO A 43 -3.79 14.26 0.82
C PRO A 43 -2.83 13.09 1.12
N ASP A 44 -2.94 12.03 0.35
CA ASP A 44 -2.10 10.85 0.44
C ASP A 44 -1.12 10.78 -0.74
N THR A 45 -0.10 9.92 -0.62
CA THR A 45 0.94 9.77 -1.64
C THR A 45 0.36 9.37 -2.99
N PHE A 46 -0.74 8.62 -3.00
CA PHE A 46 -1.43 8.22 -4.23
C PHE A 46 -2.21 9.38 -4.85
N GLY A 47 -2.95 10.16 -4.06
CA GLY A 47 -3.67 11.33 -4.54
C GLY A 47 -2.75 12.38 -5.17
N ILE A 48 -1.59 12.63 -4.55
CA ILE A 48 -0.57 13.53 -5.11
C ILE A 48 0.02 12.97 -6.42
N ALA A 49 0.29 11.66 -6.48
CA ALA A 49 0.82 11.03 -7.68
C ALA A 49 -0.19 11.05 -8.84
N VAL A 50 -1.46 10.73 -8.58
CA VAL A 50 -2.55 10.78 -9.56
C VAL A 50 -2.77 12.20 -10.06
N CYS A 51 -2.84 13.20 -9.17
CA CYS A 51 -2.97 14.61 -9.55
C CYS A 51 -1.83 15.09 -10.45
N SER A 52 -0.61 14.66 -10.14
CA SER A 52 0.58 15.03 -10.91
C SER A 52 0.57 14.38 -12.29
N LEU A 53 0.19 13.10 -12.37
CA LEU A 53 0.06 12.37 -13.63
C LEU A 53 -1.01 12.98 -14.54
N VAL A 54 -2.23 13.19 -14.03
CA VAL A 54 -3.35 13.75 -14.82
C VAL A 54 -2.99 15.14 -15.37
N ARG A 55 -2.40 16.01 -14.53
CA ARG A 55 -1.96 17.34 -14.95
C ARG A 55 -0.91 17.28 -16.05
N ASP A 56 0.08 16.41 -15.91
CA ASP A 56 1.15 16.30 -16.89
C ASP A 56 0.66 15.65 -18.21
N PHE A 57 -0.23 14.65 -18.16
CA PHE A 57 -0.89 14.09 -19.35
C PHE A 57 -1.73 15.13 -20.08
N TYR A 58 -2.52 15.93 -19.35
CA TYR A 58 -3.32 17.01 -19.91
C TYR A 58 -2.43 18.02 -20.67
N LEU A 59 -1.32 18.45 -20.05
CA LEU A 59 -0.38 19.37 -20.68
C LEU A 59 0.37 18.77 -21.88
N ILE A 60 0.61 17.46 -21.90
CA ILE A 60 1.20 16.76 -23.05
C ILE A 60 0.21 16.73 -24.23
N SER A 61 -1.08 16.50 -23.97
CA SER A 61 -2.11 16.43 -25.01
C SER A 61 -2.27 17.74 -25.81
N ARG A 62 -2.12 18.90 -25.17
CA ARG A 62 -2.24 20.23 -25.80
C ARG A 62 -1.03 20.64 -26.67
N LYS A 63 0.00 19.80 -26.81
CA LYS A 63 1.24 20.01 -27.63
C LYS A 63 1.99 21.35 -27.46
N LYS A 64 1.60 22.22 -26.53
CA LYS A 64 2.25 23.53 -26.27
C LYS A 64 3.43 23.37 -25.33
N GLY A 65 4.67 23.35 -25.83
CA GLY A 65 5.91 23.55 -25.04
C GLY A 65 7.01 22.49 -25.21
N ALA A 66 8.14 22.67 -24.50
CA ALA A 66 9.31 21.80 -24.58
C ALA A 66 9.05 20.40 -24.00
N MET A 67 8.78 19.43 -24.88
CA MET A 67 8.50 18.01 -24.57
C MET A 67 9.48 17.37 -23.58
N ARG A 68 10.78 17.67 -23.69
CA ARG A 68 11.84 17.01 -22.88
C ARG A 68 11.70 17.28 -21.38
N ASN A 69 11.43 18.52 -20.97
CA ASN A 69 11.29 18.87 -19.56
C ASN A 69 10.03 18.25 -18.94
N ARG A 70 8.97 18.09 -19.74
CA ARG A 70 7.71 17.48 -19.29
C ARG A 70 7.83 15.98 -19.13
N LEU A 71 8.46 15.31 -20.09
CA LEU A 71 8.74 13.88 -20.00
C LEU A 71 9.62 13.56 -18.77
N ALA A 72 10.62 14.39 -18.48
CA ALA A 72 11.45 14.23 -17.29
C ALA A 72 10.63 14.33 -15.98
N ARG A 73 9.62 15.21 -15.94
CA ARG A 73 8.74 15.40 -14.78
C ARG A 73 7.76 14.23 -14.58
N VAL A 74 7.20 13.71 -15.66
CA VAL A 74 6.36 12.51 -15.62
C VAL A 74 7.20 11.31 -15.18
N ALA A 75 8.37 11.14 -15.78
CA ALA A 75 9.29 10.06 -15.45
C ALA A 75 9.73 10.10 -13.98
N SER A 76 10.01 11.29 -13.41
CA SER A 76 10.38 11.40 -12.00
C SER A 76 9.21 11.06 -11.06
N SER A 77 7.99 11.46 -11.40
CA SER A 77 6.78 11.17 -10.62
C SER A 77 6.45 9.67 -10.64
N VAL A 78 6.54 9.05 -11.82
CA VAL A 78 6.35 7.60 -11.99
C VAL A 78 7.44 6.81 -11.26
N LEU A 79 8.70 7.23 -11.36
CA LEU A 79 9.81 6.61 -10.64
C LEU A 79 9.60 6.66 -9.12
N MET A 80 9.17 7.81 -8.59
CA MET A 80 8.87 7.97 -7.16
C MET A 80 7.76 7.02 -6.70
N LEU A 81 6.69 6.88 -7.50
CA LEU A 81 5.60 5.96 -7.22
C LEU A 81 6.08 4.50 -7.16
N PHE A 82 6.86 4.05 -8.15
CA PHE A 82 7.43 2.69 -8.14
C PHE A 82 8.38 2.46 -6.98
N LEU A 83 9.18 3.46 -6.60
CA LEU A 83 10.07 3.37 -5.45
C LEU A 83 9.27 3.22 -4.14
N CYS A 84 8.22 4.03 -3.95
CA CYS A 84 7.34 3.92 -2.79
C CYS A 84 6.66 2.54 -2.71
N LEU A 85 6.13 2.03 -3.83
CA LEU A 85 5.54 0.69 -3.90
C LEU A 85 6.58 -0.40 -3.58
N GLY A 86 7.78 -0.30 -4.15
CA GLY A 86 8.88 -1.22 -3.88
C GLY A 86 9.27 -1.23 -2.41
N LEU A 87 9.36 -0.05 -1.78
CA LEU A 87 9.66 0.08 -0.36
C LEU A 87 8.55 -0.51 0.52
N GLN A 88 7.27 -0.27 0.19
CA GLN A 88 6.14 -0.86 0.90
C GLN A 88 6.17 -2.40 0.83
N VAL A 89 6.35 -2.96 -0.37
CA VAL A 89 6.46 -4.43 -0.57
C VAL A 89 7.67 -4.98 0.19
N TYR A 90 8.81 -4.30 0.13
CA TYR A 90 10.01 -4.68 0.86
C TYR A 90 9.77 -4.69 2.37
N CYS A 91 9.19 -3.63 2.93
CA CYS A 91 8.84 -3.55 4.35
C CYS A 91 7.90 -4.69 4.76
N LEU A 92 6.85 -4.95 3.97
CA LEU A 92 5.92 -6.06 4.23
C LEU A 92 6.63 -7.43 4.18
N ALA A 93 7.53 -7.63 3.21
CA ALA A 93 8.32 -8.85 3.11
C ALA A 93 9.23 -9.03 4.33
N GLN A 94 9.86 -7.96 4.82
CA GLN A 94 10.71 -8.01 6.00
C GLN A 94 9.92 -8.23 7.29
N VAL A 95 8.74 -7.60 7.45
CA VAL A 95 7.84 -7.87 8.58
C VAL A 95 7.42 -9.34 8.59
N LYS A 96 7.01 -9.88 7.44
CA LYS A 96 6.67 -11.30 7.31
C LYS A 96 7.85 -12.21 7.68
N ARG A 97 9.05 -11.89 7.19
CA ARG A 97 10.23 -12.74 7.38
C ARG A 97 10.79 -12.68 8.79
N PHE A 98 10.90 -11.49 9.38
CA PHE A 98 11.59 -11.30 10.65
C PHE A 98 10.66 -11.25 11.85
N VAL A 99 9.47 -10.65 11.71
CA VAL A 99 8.53 -10.48 12.83
C VAL A 99 7.61 -11.68 12.91
N CYS A 100 6.91 -12.03 11.82
CA CYS A 100 5.91 -13.09 11.87
C CYS A 100 6.54 -14.46 12.12
N ALA A 101 7.65 -14.80 11.46
CA ALA A 101 8.30 -16.11 11.65
C ALA A 101 8.78 -16.31 13.09
N LYS A 102 9.43 -15.30 13.68
CA LYS A 102 9.87 -15.33 15.07
C LYS A 102 8.67 -15.42 16.03
N ALA A 103 7.67 -14.55 15.85
CA ALA A 103 6.48 -14.56 16.70
C ALA A 103 5.73 -15.89 16.65
N VAL A 104 5.61 -16.52 15.48
CA VAL A 104 4.99 -17.84 15.32
C VAL A 104 5.79 -18.92 16.04
N HIS A 105 7.13 -18.89 15.92
CA HIS A 105 7.99 -19.84 16.62
C HIS A 105 7.88 -19.71 18.14
N ASP A 106 7.97 -18.48 18.67
CA ASP A 106 7.85 -18.20 20.11
C ASP A 106 6.47 -18.68 20.64
N ILE A 107 5.38 -18.44 19.89
CA ILE A 107 4.03 -18.90 20.24
C ILE A 107 3.94 -20.43 20.24
N ARG A 108 4.54 -21.11 19.26
CA ARG A 108 4.51 -22.59 19.17
C ARG A 108 5.22 -23.23 20.35
N GLU A 109 6.34 -22.69 20.79
CA GLU A 109 7.09 -23.22 21.93
C GLU A 109 6.31 -23.07 23.24
N VAL A 110 5.68 -21.91 23.46
CA VAL A 110 4.83 -21.69 24.63
C VAL A 110 3.60 -22.61 24.60
N TYR A 111 3.01 -22.81 23.41
CA TYR A 111 1.86 -23.69 23.23
C TYR A 111 2.21 -25.17 23.46
N ASP A 112 3.39 -25.62 23.01
CA ASP A 112 3.87 -27.00 23.24
C ASP A 112 4.01 -27.29 24.75
N ARG A 113 4.63 -26.38 25.50
CA ARG A 113 4.75 -26.49 26.96
C ARG A 113 3.38 -26.51 27.64
N PHE A 114 2.48 -25.64 27.20
CA PHE A 114 1.09 -25.63 27.69
C PHE A 114 0.38 -26.97 27.46
N GLU A 115 0.47 -27.55 26.26
CA GLU A 115 -0.13 -28.84 25.92
C GLU A 115 0.41 -29.98 26.79
N VAL A 116 1.73 -30.05 26.98
CA VAL A 116 2.36 -31.10 27.80
C VAL A 116 1.84 -31.10 29.23
N VAL A 117 1.66 -29.91 29.82
CA VAL A 117 1.13 -29.77 31.19
C VAL A 117 -0.37 -30.05 31.26
N MET A 118 -1.17 -29.53 30.32
CA MET A 118 -2.62 -29.72 30.31
C MET A 118 -3.02 -31.19 30.15
N TYR A 119 -2.24 -31.96 29.39
CA TYR A 119 -2.51 -33.38 29.11
C TYR A 119 -1.70 -34.35 29.97
N ARG A 120 -0.92 -33.87 30.96
CA ARG A 120 -0.10 -34.70 31.85
C ARG A 120 0.80 -35.69 31.08
N ASN A 121 1.56 -35.21 30.10
CA ASN A 121 2.38 -36.02 29.19
C ASN A 121 1.61 -36.99 28.27
N HIS A 122 0.28 -36.95 28.20
CA HIS A 122 -0.50 -37.71 27.20
C HIS A 122 -0.57 -36.93 25.87
N THR A 123 0.60 -36.68 25.29
CA THR A 123 0.75 -35.99 24.02
C THR A 123 1.46 -36.90 23.01
N TYR A 124 1.17 -36.73 21.73
CA TYR A 124 1.91 -37.38 20.64
C TYR A 124 2.72 -36.34 19.88
N VAL A 125 3.86 -36.75 19.34
CA VAL A 125 4.70 -35.89 18.51
C VAL A 125 4.02 -35.71 17.15
N HIS A 126 3.71 -34.46 16.82
CA HIS A 126 3.11 -34.08 15.55
C HIS A 126 4.16 -33.75 14.49
N SER A 127 5.25 -33.11 14.89
CA SER A 127 6.38 -32.77 14.01
C SER A 127 7.69 -32.83 14.80
N GLU A 128 8.72 -33.43 14.22
CA GLU A 128 10.06 -33.58 14.84
C GLU A 128 11.05 -32.51 14.38
N GLU A 129 10.90 -31.96 13.17
CA GLU A 129 11.77 -30.91 12.62
C GLU A 129 10.94 -29.78 12.00
N PRO A 130 11.36 -28.50 12.10
CA PRO A 130 12.51 -27.95 12.83
C PRO A 130 12.26 -27.70 14.33
N THR A 131 11.03 -27.91 14.81
CA THR A 131 10.64 -27.80 16.23
C THR A 131 9.83 -29.01 16.63
N LEU A 132 10.13 -29.58 17.80
CA LEU A 132 9.34 -30.64 18.40
C LEU A 132 7.97 -30.07 18.80
N GLU A 133 6.93 -30.38 18.02
CA GLU A 133 5.56 -29.98 18.31
C GLU A 133 4.77 -31.19 18.81
N ARG A 134 4.20 -31.11 20.00
CA ARG A 134 3.36 -32.15 20.58
C ARG A 134 1.91 -31.68 20.65
N ARG A 135 0.99 -32.63 20.52
CA ARG A 135 -0.46 -32.37 20.59
C ARG A 135 -1.10 -33.34 21.57
N GLY A 136 -2.03 -32.85 22.38
CA GLY A 136 -2.80 -33.64 23.32
C GLY A 136 -3.69 -34.68 22.65
N ILE A 137 -3.70 -35.89 23.21
CA ILE A 137 -4.52 -36.99 22.70
C ILE A 137 -6.00 -36.73 23.02
N GLY A 138 -6.86 -36.81 21.99
CA GLY A 138 -8.31 -36.68 22.13
C GLY A 138 -8.85 -35.25 22.15
N GLY A 139 -7.97 -34.23 22.06
CA GLY A 139 -8.34 -32.83 22.01
C GLY A 139 -8.99 -32.30 23.31
N PRO A 140 -9.56 -31.08 23.28
CA PRO A 140 -10.06 -30.40 24.48
C PRO A 140 -11.24 -31.09 25.17
N ALA A 141 -12.02 -31.89 24.42
CA ALA A 141 -13.12 -32.69 24.95
C ALA A 141 -12.68 -34.13 25.33
N GLY A 142 -11.39 -34.43 25.17
CA GLY A 142 -10.81 -35.73 25.47
C GLY A 142 -10.64 -35.98 26.97
N PRO A 143 -10.44 -37.25 27.37
CA PRO A 143 -10.36 -37.63 28.78
C PRO A 143 -9.07 -37.17 29.48
N TYR A 144 -8.06 -36.77 28.72
CA TYR A 144 -6.74 -36.41 29.24
C TYR A 144 -6.56 -34.90 29.42
N PHE A 145 -7.42 -34.07 28.82
CA PHE A 145 -7.35 -32.62 28.96
C PHE A 145 -7.85 -32.19 30.34
N ASN A 146 -7.00 -31.49 31.09
CA ASN A 146 -7.38 -30.97 32.41
C ASN A 146 -7.01 -29.49 32.55
N ALA A 147 -8.01 -28.62 32.33
CA ALA A 147 -7.84 -27.16 32.44
C ALA A 147 -7.41 -26.67 33.84
N LEU A 148 -7.69 -27.44 34.91
CA LEU A 148 -7.28 -27.07 36.27
C LEU A 148 -5.75 -27.12 36.46
N MET A 149 -5.04 -27.85 35.59
CA MET A 149 -3.58 -27.90 35.62
C MET A 149 -2.95 -26.55 35.21
N PHE A 150 -3.72 -25.59 34.69
CA PHE A 150 -3.20 -24.31 34.24
C PHE A 150 -2.44 -23.55 35.33
N HIS A 151 -2.91 -23.65 36.58
CA HIS A 151 -2.26 -23.04 37.74
C HIS A 151 -0.89 -23.63 38.08
N THR A 152 -0.55 -24.80 37.53
CA THR A 152 0.75 -25.45 37.76
C THR A 152 1.85 -24.92 36.84
N LEU A 153 1.51 -24.18 35.77
CA LEU A 153 2.49 -23.49 34.94
C LEU A 153 3.08 -22.29 35.68
N GLY A 154 4.31 -21.90 35.34
CA GLY A 154 4.89 -20.66 35.83
C GLY A 154 4.13 -19.43 35.35
N GLU A 155 4.16 -18.33 36.10
CA GLU A 155 3.44 -17.09 35.75
C GLU A 155 3.80 -16.55 34.35
N GLU A 156 5.06 -16.69 33.94
CA GLU A 156 5.54 -16.29 32.61
C GLU A 156 4.89 -17.11 31.48
N GLU A 157 4.77 -18.43 31.67
CA GLU A 157 4.17 -19.33 30.69
C GLU A 157 2.66 -19.17 30.62
N GLN A 158 2.00 -18.94 31.76
CA GLN A 158 0.58 -18.58 31.80
C GLN A 158 0.32 -17.28 31.03
N SER A 159 1.13 -16.24 31.27
CA SER A 159 1.04 -14.97 30.56
C SER A 159 1.28 -15.14 29.06
N GLY A 160 2.26 -15.96 28.68
CA GLY A 160 2.54 -16.30 27.29
C GLY A 160 1.36 -17.00 26.61
N ALA A 161 0.77 -18.01 27.25
CA ALA A 161 -0.39 -18.73 26.73
C ALA A 161 -1.62 -17.82 26.56
N CYS A 162 -1.85 -16.91 27.50
CA CYS A 162 -2.94 -15.93 27.42
C CYS A 162 -2.76 -14.92 26.27
N ARG A 163 -1.52 -14.64 25.85
CA ARG A 163 -1.19 -13.70 24.76
C ARG A 163 -1.32 -14.30 23.36
N ILE A 164 -1.59 -15.59 23.24
CA ILE A 164 -1.76 -16.24 21.93
C ILE A 164 -3.01 -15.65 21.26
N PRO A 165 -2.92 -14.99 20.08
CA PRO A 165 -4.05 -14.26 19.48
C PRO A 165 -5.30 -15.11 19.19
N LEU A 166 -5.12 -16.43 19.06
CA LEU A 166 -6.18 -17.41 18.83
C LEU A 166 -6.77 -18.01 20.11
N SER A 167 -6.32 -17.57 21.30
CA SER A 167 -6.88 -18.02 22.58
C SER A 167 -8.36 -17.62 22.73
N GLN A 168 -8.79 -16.55 22.07
CA GLN A 168 -10.17 -16.07 22.10
C GLN A 168 -10.71 -15.82 20.68
N PRO A 169 -11.31 -16.84 20.02
CA PRO A 169 -11.70 -16.75 18.61
C PRO A 169 -12.74 -15.66 18.34
N MET A 170 -13.66 -15.41 19.28
CA MET A 170 -14.68 -14.35 19.13
C MET A 170 -14.07 -12.95 19.07
N PHE A 171 -13.06 -12.69 19.91
CA PHE A 171 -12.34 -11.41 19.89
C PHE A 171 -11.55 -11.25 18.59
N PHE A 172 -10.85 -12.32 18.18
CA PHE A 172 -10.11 -12.34 16.92
C PHE A 172 -11.02 -12.09 15.69
N PHE A 173 -12.20 -12.71 15.64
CA PHE A 173 -13.18 -12.45 14.58
C PHE A 173 -13.64 -11.00 14.55
N ALA A 174 -13.87 -10.37 15.71
CA ALA A 174 -14.23 -8.96 15.76
C ALA A 174 -13.12 -8.08 15.17
N VAL A 175 -11.86 -8.35 15.51
CA VAL A 175 -10.70 -7.62 14.96
C VAL A 175 -10.58 -7.83 13.45
N LEU A 176 -10.68 -9.07 12.97
CA LEU A 176 -10.65 -9.38 11.54
C LEU A 176 -11.79 -8.70 10.79
N TYR A 177 -12.99 -8.65 11.37
CA TYR A 177 -14.14 -8.01 10.79
C TYR A 177 -13.92 -6.50 10.63
N ILE A 178 -13.48 -5.83 11.70
CA ILE A 178 -13.13 -4.39 11.66
C ILE A 178 -12.07 -4.13 10.60
N TRP A 179 -11.00 -4.93 10.58
CA TRP A 179 -9.95 -4.80 9.59
C TRP A 179 -10.46 -5.00 8.15
N THR A 180 -11.34 -5.98 7.95
CA THR A 180 -11.98 -6.23 6.65
C THR A 180 -12.82 -5.04 6.20
N LEU A 181 -13.59 -4.42 7.10
CA LEU A 181 -14.36 -3.21 6.80
C LEU A 181 -13.45 -2.04 6.40
N THR A 182 -12.31 -1.86 7.08
CA THR A 182 -11.31 -0.85 6.72
C THR A 182 -10.74 -1.11 5.33
N VAL A 183 -10.39 -2.36 5.02
CA VAL A 183 -9.90 -2.75 3.68
C VAL A 183 -10.96 -2.50 2.61
N ILE A 184 -12.23 -2.80 2.88
CA ILE A 184 -13.34 -2.54 1.95
C ILE A 184 -13.53 -1.04 1.72
N ALA A 185 -13.41 -0.22 2.77
CA ALA A 185 -13.52 1.24 2.66
C ALA A 185 -12.41 1.81 1.77
N GLU A 186 -11.16 1.39 1.98
CA GLU A 186 -10.01 1.79 1.16
C GLU A 186 -10.14 1.27 -0.28
N LEU A 187 -10.62 0.04 -0.48
CA LEU A 187 -10.89 -0.50 -1.81
C LEU A 187 -11.96 0.32 -2.56
N ARG A 188 -13.04 0.72 -1.88
CA ARG A 188 -14.09 1.56 -2.48
C ARG A 188 -13.52 2.90 -2.91
N LYS A 189 -12.72 3.58 -2.07
CA LYS A 189 -12.03 4.82 -2.46
C LYS A 189 -11.18 4.63 -3.72
N GLY A 190 -10.41 3.54 -3.78
CA GLY A 190 -9.59 3.21 -4.94
C GLY A 190 -10.43 2.97 -6.22
N LEU A 191 -11.57 2.31 -6.10
CA LEU A 191 -12.50 2.09 -7.21
C LEU A 191 -13.16 3.39 -7.68
N ASP A 192 -13.59 4.26 -6.76
CA ASP A 192 -14.19 5.56 -7.10
C ASP A 192 -13.20 6.46 -7.83
N MET A 193 -11.93 6.49 -7.40
CA MET A 193 -10.85 7.19 -8.11
C MET A 193 -10.60 6.57 -9.49
N PHE A 194 -10.57 5.24 -9.59
CA PHE A 194 -10.37 4.57 -10.88
C PHE A 194 -11.50 4.87 -11.86
N GLN A 195 -12.75 4.83 -11.40
CA GLN A 195 -13.92 5.20 -12.22
C GLN A 195 -13.83 6.66 -12.67
N SER A 196 -13.48 7.59 -11.78
CA SER A 196 -13.33 9.01 -12.10
C SER A 196 -12.18 9.32 -13.09
N LEU A 197 -11.25 8.39 -13.27
CA LEU A 197 -10.11 8.54 -14.18
C LEU A 197 -10.37 7.93 -15.56
N VAL A 198 -11.25 6.93 -15.64
CA VAL A 198 -11.60 6.21 -16.88
C VAL A 198 -12.83 6.79 -17.57
N LEU A 199 -13.82 7.27 -16.81
CA LEU A 199 -15.11 7.76 -17.27
C LEU A 199 -15.14 9.29 -17.29
#